data_AF-A0A9Y1BL54-F1
#
_entry.id   AF-A0A9Y1BL54-F1
#
_cell.length_a   1.000
_cell.length_b   1.000
_cell.length_c   1.000
_cell.angle_alpha   90.00
_cell.angle_beta   90.00
_cell.angle_gamma   90.00
#
_symmetry.space_group_name_H-M   'P 1'
#
loop_
_entity.id
_entity.type
_entity.pdbx_description
1 polymer ?
#
loop_
_entity_poly.entity_id
_entity_poly.type
_entity_poly.pdbx_seq_one_letter_code
_entity_poly.pdbx_strand_id
1 'polypeptide(L)' 'MARCPDCGGEVKYKAPFMVCMDCGLSFRRDEFEKMEKKIKQELKTAVGLSEEEKEREDREKKRSYYRWLMKREEED' A
#
# COMPACT_ATOMS: atom_id res chain seq x y z
N MET A 1 -8.78 8.36 6.15
CA MET A 1 -10.05 7.96 6.81
C MET A 1 -9.87 6.56 7.34
N ALA A 2 -10.20 6.32 8.60
CA ALA A 2 -10.17 4.98 9.19
C ALA A 2 -11.17 4.09 8.47
N ARG A 3 -10.72 2.90 8.05
CA ARG A 3 -11.54 1.92 7.32
C ARG A 3 -11.78 0.71 8.20
N CYS A 4 -12.96 0.12 8.09
CA CYS A 4 -13.25 -1.10 8.80
C CYS A 4 -12.34 -2.22 8.25
N PRO A 5 -11.60 -2.94 9.11
CA PRO A 5 -10.73 -4.03 8.66
C PRO A 5 -11.52 -5.20 8.06
N ASP A 6 -12.81 -5.32 8.37
CA ASP A 6 -13.66 -6.43 7.96
C ASP A 6 -14.41 -6.14 6.65
N CYS A 7 -15.13 -5.00 6.59
CA CYS A 7 -15.99 -4.67 5.44
C CYS A 7 -15.47 -3.51 4.57
N GLY A 8 -14.34 -2.86 4.92
CA GLY A 8 -13.84 -1.67 4.22
C GLY A 8 -14.70 -0.41 4.41
N GLY A 9 -15.72 -0.49 5.26
CA GLY A 9 -16.65 0.58 5.57
C GLY A 9 -16.03 1.80 6.26
N GLU A 10 -16.79 2.88 6.37
CA GLU A 10 -16.35 4.08 7.09
C GLU A 10 -16.41 3.85 8.60
N VAL A 11 -15.32 4.16 9.30
CA VAL A 11 -15.26 4.09 10.77
C VAL A 11 -15.29 5.50 11.34
N LYS A 12 -16.21 5.74 12.29
CA LYS A 12 -16.35 7.01 13.02
C LYS A 12 -15.99 6.82 14.49
N TYR A 13 -15.34 7.85 15.05
CA TYR A 13 -15.06 7.88 16.48
C TYR A 13 -16.31 8.30 17.25
N LYS A 14 -16.78 7.39 18.12
CA LYS A 14 -17.85 7.64 19.10
C LYS A 14 -17.32 7.28 20.47
N ALA A 15 -16.77 8.27 21.18
CA ALA A 15 -16.05 8.06 22.43
C ALA A 15 -16.82 7.12 23.39
N PRO A 16 -16.17 6.07 23.93
CA PRO A 16 -14.74 5.74 23.83
C PRO A 16 -14.35 4.82 22.65
N PHE A 17 -15.25 4.52 21.73
CA PHE A 17 -15.10 3.48 20.69
C PHE A 17 -14.92 4.04 19.26
N MET A 18 -14.34 3.22 18.39
CA MET A 18 -14.30 3.38 16.94
C MET A 18 -15.39 2.48 16.34
N VAL A 19 -16.40 3.05 15.70
CA VAL A 19 -17.58 2.30 15.22
C VAL A 19 -17.66 2.35 13.70
N CYS A 20 -17.74 1.19 13.05
CA CYS A 20 -18.03 1.10 11.63
C CYS A 20 -19.51 1.41 11.37
N MET A 21 -19.76 2.30 10.40
CA MET A 21 -21.12 2.71 10.03
C MET A 21 -21.85 1.69 9.15
N ASP A 22 -21.12 0.77 8.52
CA ASP A 22 -21.67 -0.20 7.57
C ASP A 22 -21.98 -1.55 8.26
N CYS A 23 -21.02 -2.14 8.98
CA CYS A 23 -21.21 -3.42 9.67
C CYS A 23 -21.50 -3.30 11.17
N GLY A 24 -21.42 -2.09 11.75
CA GLY A 24 -21.72 -1.86 13.17
C GLY A 24 -20.65 -2.32 14.15
N LEU A 25 -19.51 -2.85 13.70
CA LEU A 25 -18.42 -3.27 14.56
C LEU A 25 -17.86 -2.09 15.36
N SER A 26 -17.73 -2.28 16.68
CA SER A 26 -17.15 -1.31 17.60
C SER A 26 -15.83 -1.83 18.17
N PHE A 27 -14.79 -1.02 18.09
CA PHE A 27 -13.45 -1.34 18.61
C PHE A 27 -13.04 -0.30 19.64
N ARG A 28 -12.23 -0.70 20.64
CA ARG A 28 -11.50 0.30 21.42
C ARG A 28 -10.43 0.94 20.54
N ARG A 29 -10.07 2.18 20.85
CA ARG A 29 -9.11 2.94 20.06
C ARG A 29 -7.75 2.25 19.97
N ASP A 30 -7.27 1.70 21.08
CA ASP A 30 -5.99 0.98 21.13
C ASP A 30 -6.00 -0.33 20.36
N GLU A 31 -7.13 -1.04 20.36
CA GLU A 31 -7.32 -2.27 19.58
C GLU A 31 -7.35 -1.98 18.08
N PHE A 32 -8.08 -0.92 17.69
CA PHE A 32 -8.18 -0.48 16.30
C PHE A 32 -6.80 -0.10 15.73
N GLU A 33 -6.02 0.68 16.48
CA GLU A 33 -4.67 1.07 16.07
C GLU A 33 -3.71 -0.12 15.93
N LYS A 34 -3.80 -1.12 16.83
CA LYS A 34 -3.00 -2.35 16.74
C LYS A 34 -3.34 -3.14 15.47
N MET A 35 -4.62 -3.25 15.14
CA MET A 35 -5.06 -3.95 13.92
C MET A 35 -4.66 -3.21 12.65
N GLU A 36 -4.85 -1.89 12.59
CA GLU A 36 -4.41 -1.08 11.46
C GLU A 36 -2.90 -1.22 11.22
N LYS A 37 -2.09 -1.24 12.29
CA LYS A 37 -0.65 -1.46 12.18
C LYS A 37 -0.31 -2.83 11.60
N LYS A 38 -0.97 -3.90 12.05
CA LYS A 38 -0.75 -5.26 11.53
C LYS A 38 -1.10 -5.35 10.05
N ILE A 39 -2.30 -4.89 9.66
CA ILE A 39 -2.75 -4.89 8.26
C ILE A 39 -1.78 -4.09 7.39
N LYS A 40 -1.33 -2.93 7.87
CA LYS A 40 -0.36 -2.11 7.14
C LYS A 40 1.01 -2.80 7.01
N GLN A 41 1.45 -3.55 8.02
CA GLN A 41 2.69 -4.33 7.92
C GLN A 41 2.55 -5.50 6.94
N GLU A 42 1.45 -6.25 7.00
CA GLU A 42 1.16 -7.34 6.07
C GLU A 42 1.04 -6.83 4.63
N LEU A 43 0.34 -5.72 4.41
CA LEU A 43 0.28 -5.05 3.12
C LEU A 43 1.67 -4.58 2.68
N LYS A 44 2.51 -4.02 3.57
CA LYS A 44 3.88 -3.65 3.20
C LYS A 44 4.75 -4.85 2.85
N THR A 45 4.57 -6.00 3.50
CA THR A 45 5.30 -7.22 3.15
C THR A 45 4.80 -7.79 1.82
N ALA A 46 3.48 -7.81 1.59
CA ALA A 46 2.88 -8.27 0.35
C ALA A 46 3.17 -7.33 -0.84
N VAL A 47 3.10 -6.02 -0.63
CA VAL A 47 3.37 -4.99 -1.64
C VAL A 47 4.87 -4.72 -1.79
N GLY A 48 5.68 -4.95 -0.76
CA GLY A 48 7.14 -4.83 -0.79
C GLY A 48 7.78 -5.79 -1.79
N LEU A 49 7.20 -6.98 -1.96
CA LEU A 49 7.52 -7.86 -3.10
C LEU A 49 7.27 -7.16 -4.45
N SER A 50 6.19 -6.39 -4.58
CA SER A 50 5.90 -5.62 -5.81
C SER A 50 6.76 -4.36 -5.94
N GLU A 51 7.23 -3.76 -4.85
CA GLU A 51 8.05 -2.55 -4.89
C GLU A 51 9.48 -2.85 -5.35
N GLU A 52 10.07 -3.97 -4.89
CA GLU A 52 11.33 -4.51 -5.43
C GLU A 52 11.18 -4.91 -6.91
N GLU A 53 10.08 -5.55 -7.27
CA GLU A 53 9.80 -5.95 -8.66
C GLU A 53 9.64 -4.73 -9.57
N LYS A 54 8.98 -3.69 -9.08
CA LYS A 54 8.80 -2.41 -9.79
C LYS A 54 10.11 -1.62 -9.91
N GLU A 55 10.96 -1.62 -8.89
CA GLU A 55 12.28 -0.99 -8.97
C GLU A 55 13.19 -1.72 -9.97
N ARG A 56 13.11 -3.06 -10.00
CA ARG A 56 13.81 -3.88 -10.99
C ARG A 56 13.34 -3.58 -12.41
N GLU A 57 12.02 -3.51 -12.63
CA GLU A 57 11.44 -3.17 -13.93
C GLU A 57 11.85 -1.77 -14.41
N ASP A 58 11.83 -0.77 -13.52
CA ASP A 58 12.23 0.61 -13.86
C ASP A 58 13.72 0.67 -14.24
N ARG A 59 14.57 -0.10 -13.54
CA ARG A 59 16.00 -0.22 -13.84
C ARG A 59 16.26 -0.89 -15.19
N GLU A 60 15.52 -1.93 -15.55
CA GLU A 60 15.62 -2.58 -16.85
C GLU A 60 15.14 -1.67 -17.99
N LYS A 61 14.03 -0.96 -17.79
CA LYS A 61 13.53 0.05 -18.75
C LYS A 61 14.56 1.14 -18.99
N LYS A 62 15.16 1.72 -17.94
CA LYS A 62 16.24 2.70 -18.09
C LYS A 62 17.42 2.11 -18.89
N ARG A 63 17.90 0.92 -18.55
CA ARG A 63 19.00 0.28 -19.30
C ARG A 63 18.67 0.07 -20.77
N SER A 64 17.45 -0.35 -21.09
CA SER A 64 17.01 -0.51 -22.48
C SER A 64 16.96 0.82 -23.24
N TYR A 65 16.47 1.89 -22.60
CA TYR A 65 16.44 3.24 -23.17
C TYR A 65 17.84 3.77 -23.46
N TYR A 66 18.75 3.67 -22.49
CA TYR A 66 20.16 4.07 -22.69
C TYR A 66 20.83 3.26 -23.80
N ARG A 67 20.58 1.95 -23.87
CA ARG A 67 21.14 1.10 -24.94
C ARG A 67 20.61 1.50 -26.32
N TRP A 68 19.33 1.83 -26.44
CA TRP A 68 18.76 2.35 -27.68
C TRP A 68 19.39 3.69 -28.07
N LEU A 69 19.57 4.60 -27.10
CA LEU A 69 20.16 5.91 -27.34
C LEU A 69 21.60 5.82 -27.86
N MET A 70 22.45 5.02 -27.19
CA MET A 70 23.84 4.82 -27.59
C MET A 70 23.95 4.22 -29.00
N LYS A 71 23.06 3.27 -29.32
CA LYS A 71 23.02 2.67 -30.66
C LYS A 71 22.62 3.69 -31.73
N ARG A 72 21.76 4.66 -31.39
CA ARG A 72 21.39 5.76 -32.28
C ARG A 72 22.54 6.73 -32.52
N GLU A 73 23.38 6.98 -31.51
CA GLU A 73 24.56 7.85 -31.64
C GLU A 73 25.73 7.19 -32.39
N GLU A 74 25.78 5.86 -32.47
CA GLU A 74 26.77 5.13 -33.30
C GLU A 74 26.38 5.04 -34.79
N GLU A 75 25.12 5.27 -35.15
CA GLU A 75 24.60 5.22 -36.53
C GLU A 75 24.54 6.59 -37.23
N ASP A 76 24.76 7.70 -36.51
CA ASP A 76 24.89 9.10 -37.00
C ASP A 76 26.38 9.52 -37.09
#